data_AF-A0A257SJN9-F1
#
_entry.id   AF-A0A257SJN9-F1
#
_cell.length_a   1.000
_cell.length_b   1.000
_cell.length_c   1.000
_cell.angle_alpha   90.00
_cell.angle_beta   90.00
_cell.angle_gamma   90.00
#
_symmetry.space_group_name_H-M   'P 1'
#
loop_
_entity.id
_entity.type
_entity.pdbx_description
1 polymer ?
#
loop_
_entity_poly.entity_id
_entity_poly.type
_entity_poly.pdbx_seq_one_letter_code
_entity_poly.pdbx_strand_id
1 'polypeptide(L)'
;MPGRFTQPTWRRIRLLAGVLLLLSATTAGAAPLSLQGAEAIALRQNPGLGALTQKIAELRHKAVAVAQLPDPHLGLGAVNLPINSFSMNRQQMSMLSVGLSQTFPSFGKLGLEGQQAGIEAQA
;
A
#
# COMPACT_ATOMS: atom_id res chain seq x y z
N MET A 1 -22.21 72.47 10.99
CA MET A 1 -21.94 72.36 9.54
C MET A 1 -20.43 72.22 9.32
N PRO A 2 -20.00 71.52 8.25
CA PRO A 2 -19.42 70.16 8.18
C PRO A 2 -17.89 70.15 8.42
N GLY A 3 -17.13 69.06 8.54
CA GLY A 3 -17.30 67.65 8.27
C GLY A 3 -15.90 67.10 7.91
N ARG A 4 -15.48 65.97 8.49
CA ARG A 4 -14.30 65.21 8.03
C ARG A 4 -14.60 63.72 8.17
N PHE A 5 -15.32 63.19 7.19
CA PHE A 5 -15.47 61.75 7.02
C PHE A 5 -14.14 61.17 6.52
N THR A 6 -13.44 60.48 7.40
CA THR A 6 -12.26 59.66 7.07
C THR A 6 -12.68 58.49 6.19
N GLN A 7 -12.18 58.43 4.95
CA GLN A 7 -12.47 57.34 4.02
C GLN A 7 -11.88 56.01 4.56
N PRO A 8 -12.62 54.89 4.50
CA PRO A 8 -12.15 53.62 5.04
C PRO A 8 -10.98 53.06 4.22
N THR A 9 -9.89 52.72 4.92
CA THR A 9 -8.62 52.15 4.42
C THR A 9 -8.78 50.91 3.53
N TRP A 10 -9.95 50.26 3.62
CA TRP A 10 -10.35 49.06 2.91
C TRP A 10 -10.39 49.26 1.39
N ARG A 11 -10.70 50.48 0.92
CA ARG A 11 -10.76 50.77 -0.52
C ARG A 11 -9.36 50.74 -1.16
N ARG A 12 -8.33 51.16 -0.42
CA ARG A 12 -6.93 51.14 -0.87
C ARG A 12 -6.36 49.73 -0.87
N ILE A 13 -6.70 48.92 0.14
CA ILE A 13 -6.28 47.52 0.24
C ILE A 13 -6.87 46.70 -0.92
N ARG A 14 -8.15 46.91 -1.28
CA ARG A 14 -8.79 46.26 -2.44
C ARG A 14 -8.11 46.61 -3.76
N LEU A 15 -7.71 47.87 -3.95
CA LEU A 15 -7.00 48.30 -5.16
C LEU A 15 -5.59 47.70 -5.25
N LEU A 16 -4.86 47.65 -4.13
CA LEU A 16 -3.52 47.05 -4.09
C LEU A 16 -3.57 45.53 -4.33
N ALA A 17 -4.56 44.83 -3.76
CA ALA A 17 -4.77 43.41 -4.02
C ALA A 17 -5.11 43.15 -5.49
N GLY A 18 -5.95 43.99 -6.11
CA GLY A 18 -6.28 43.88 -7.53
C GLY A 18 -5.07 44.11 -8.45
N VAL A 19 -4.21 45.08 -8.13
CA VAL A 19 -2.97 45.35 -8.90
C VAL A 19 -1.96 44.22 -8.75
N LEU A 20 -1.79 43.65 -7.55
CA LEU A 20 -0.91 42.50 -7.33
C LEU A 20 -1.38 41.26 -8.09
N LEU A 21 -2.70 41.08 -8.21
CA LEU A 21 -3.31 39.99 -8.97
C LEU A 21 -3.08 40.17 -10.50
N LEU A 22 -3.16 41.42 -10.98
CA LEU A 22 -2.86 41.75 -12.39
C LEU A 22 -1.38 41.59 -12.75
N LEU A 23 -0.47 41.83 -11.79
CA LEU A 23 0.98 41.72 -12.03
C LEU A 23 1.48 40.26 -12.08
N SER A 24 0.68 39.30 -11.62
CA SER A 24 1.04 37.88 -11.59
C SER A 24 0.67 37.12 -12.87
N ALA A 25 0.21 37.82 -13.92
CA ALA A 25 -0.10 37.21 -15.22
C ALA A 25 1.20 36.88 -15.99
N THR A 26 1.96 35.89 -15.52
CA THR A 26 3.05 35.31 -16.29
C THR A 26 2.47 34.43 -17.39
N THR A 27 2.72 34.79 -18.64
CA THR A 27 2.37 33.94 -19.79
C THR A 27 3.33 32.76 -19.83
N ALA A 28 2.86 31.57 -19.44
CA ALA A 28 3.62 30.34 -19.61
C ALA A 28 3.68 29.99 -21.10
N GLY A 29 4.78 30.36 -21.77
CA GLY A 29 5.06 29.97 -23.14
C GLY A 29 5.47 28.50 -23.19
N ALA A 30 4.51 27.60 -23.43
CA ALA A 30 4.80 26.20 -23.71
C ALA A 30 5.34 26.08 -25.15
N ALA A 31 6.61 25.68 -25.28
CA ALA A 31 7.15 25.30 -26.59
C ALA A 31 6.34 24.13 -27.17
N PRO A 32 6.11 24.08 -28.50
CA PRO A 32 5.34 23.01 -29.11
C PRO A 32 5.99 21.66 -28.82
N LEU A 33 5.23 20.76 -28.20
CA LEU A 33 5.72 19.45 -27.78
C LEU A 33 5.89 18.56 -29.02
N SER A 34 7.13 18.16 -29.31
CA SER A 34 7.40 17.19 -30.38
C SER A 34 6.90 15.80 -29.98
N LEU A 35 6.61 14.95 -30.96
CA LEU A 35 6.18 13.57 -30.72
C LEU A 35 7.18 12.80 -29.84
N GLN A 36 8.48 12.90 -30.15
CA GLN A 36 9.53 12.29 -29.33
C GLN A 36 9.58 12.86 -27.90
N GLY A 37 9.29 14.15 -27.74
CA GLY A 37 9.20 14.78 -26.43
C GLY A 37 8.01 14.23 -25.61
N ALA A 38 6.86 14.05 -26.27
CA ALA A 38 5.67 13.48 -25.65
C ALA A 38 5.88 12.01 -25.24
N GLU A 39 6.52 11.20 -26.09
CA GLU A 39 6.87 9.81 -25.78
C GLU A 39 7.85 9.70 -24.62
N ALA A 40 8.89 10.53 -24.60
CA ALA A 40 9.88 10.54 -23.51
C ALA A 40 9.25 10.93 -22.16
N ILE A 41 8.31 11.88 -22.16
CA ILE A 41 7.54 12.27 -20.97
C ILE A 41 6.61 11.14 -20.56
N ALA A 42 5.90 10.52 -21.51
CA ALA A 42 5.02 9.39 -21.25
C ALA A 42 5.80 8.23 -20.63
N LEU A 43 6.93 7.80 -21.20
CA LEU A 43 7.73 6.72 -20.63
C LEU A 43 8.26 7.03 -19.21
N ARG A 44 8.59 8.29 -18.92
CA ARG A 44 9.10 8.70 -17.59
C ARG A 44 8.01 8.88 -16.54
N GLN A 45 6.84 9.37 -16.92
CA GLN A 45 5.79 9.78 -16.00
C GLN A 45 4.56 8.89 -16.07
N ASN A 46 4.60 7.77 -16.80
CA ASN A 46 3.46 6.85 -16.90
C ASN A 46 3.32 6.02 -15.61
N PRO A 47 2.28 6.28 -14.79
CA PRO A 47 2.04 5.51 -13.58
C PRO A 47 1.74 4.03 -13.85
N GLY A 48 1.26 3.70 -15.06
CA GLY A 48 1.04 2.33 -15.51
C GLY A 48 2.33 1.52 -15.60
N LEU A 49 3.44 2.11 -16.04
CA LEU A 49 4.74 1.40 -16.06
C LEU A 49 5.24 1.10 -14.64
N GLY A 50 5.01 2.03 -13.71
CA GLY A 50 5.27 1.82 -12.28
C GLY A 50 4.43 0.67 -11.72
N ALA A 51 3.13 0.66 -12.01
CA ALA A 51 2.22 -0.40 -11.59
C ALA A 51 2.62 -1.78 -12.14
N LEU A 52 3.01 -1.85 -13.42
CA LEU A 52 3.51 -3.08 -14.05
C LEU A 52 4.81 -3.57 -13.39
N THR A 53 5.73 -2.66 -13.08
CA THR A 53 6.99 -3.01 -12.40
C THR A 53 6.72 -3.61 -11.01
N GLN A 54 5.79 -3.01 -10.26
CA GLN A 54 5.38 -3.54 -8.95
C GLN A 54 4.67 -4.89 -9.09
N LYS A 55 3.86 -5.08 -10.14
CA LYS A 55 3.21 -6.36 -10.42
C LYS A 55 4.22 -7.47 -10.69
N ILE A 56 5.26 -7.17 -11.48
CA ILE A 56 6.35 -8.13 -11.75
C ILE A 56 7.10 -8.48 -10.46
N ALA A 57 7.38 -7.50 -9.61
CA ALA A 57 7.99 -7.74 -8.30
C ALA A 57 7.10 -8.63 -7.41
N GLU A 58 5.80 -8.36 -7.33
CA GLU A 58 4.82 -9.16 -6.60
C GLU A 58 4.83 -10.63 -7.08
N LEU A 59 4.75 -10.85 -8.39
CA LEU A 59 4.76 -12.20 -8.98
C LEU A 59 6.06 -12.94 -8.67
N ARG A 60 7.21 -12.26 -8.72
CA ARG A 60 8.50 -12.86 -8.34
C ARG A 60 8.54 -13.25 -6.88
N HIS A 61 8.07 -12.39 -5.98
CA HIS A 61 8.00 -12.71 -4.55
C HIS A 61 7.04 -13.88 -4.27
N LYS A 62 5.91 -13.94 -4.99
CA LYS A 62 4.96 -15.05 -4.90
C LYS A 62 5.58 -16.36 -5.35
N ALA A 63 6.35 -16.37 -6.45
CA ALA A 63 7.04 -17.57 -6.93
C ALA A 63 8.03 -18.11 -5.88
N VAL A 64 8.77 -17.23 -5.21
CA VAL A 64 9.66 -17.62 -4.12
C VAL A 64 8.89 -18.16 -2.92
N ALA A 65 7.79 -17.51 -2.53
CA ALA A 65 6.96 -17.93 -1.40
C ALA A 65 6.33 -19.32 -1.61
N VAL A 66 5.84 -19.60 -2.83
CA VAL A 66 5.24 -20.90 -3.18
C VAL A 66 6.27 -22.04 -3.17
N ALA A 67 7.54 -21.73 -3.43
CA ALA A 67 8.63 -22.71 -3.36
C ALA A 67 9.09 -23.02 -1.93
N GLN A 68 8.64 -22.27 -0.93
CA GLN A 68 9.02 -22.46 0.47
C GLN A 68 8.11 -23.43 1.20
N LEU A 69 8.66 -24.02 2.26
CA LEU A 69 7.90 -24.94 3.11
C LEU A 69 6.81 -24.15 3.86
N PRO A 70 5.57 -24.67 3.97
CA PRO A 70 4.52 -24.00 4.73
C PRO A 70 4.94 -23.75 6.17
N ASP A 71 4.54 -22.59 6.68
CA ASP A 71 4.83 -22.16 8.05
C ASP A 71 4.23 -23.12 9.08
N PRO A 72 4.87 -23.28 10.25
CA PRO A 72 4.32 -24.08 11.32
C PRO A 72 3.16 -23.35 12.01
N HIS A 73 2.13 -24.11 12.37
CA HIS A 73 0.96 -23.64 13.12
C HIS A 73 1.11 -23.96 14.61
N LEU A 74 0.85 -22.97 15.47
CA LEU A 74 0.77 -23.16 16.91
C LEU A 74 -0.70 -23.36 17.32
N GLY A 75 -0.99 -24.48 17.96
CA GLY A 75 -2.30 -24.84 18.46
C GLY A 75 -2.35 -24.84 19.98
N LEU A 76 -3.41 -24.25 20.53
CA LEU A 76 -3.77 -24.35 21.95
C LEU A 76 -5.05 -25.17 22.05
N GLY A 77 -5.03 -26.19 22.90
CA GLY A 77 -6.16 -27.08 23.13
C GLY A 77 -6.44 -27.21 24.62
N ALA A 78 -7.69 -27.45 24.95
CA ALA A 78 -8.10 -27.70 26.32
C ALA A 78 -9.21 -28.75 26.32
N VAL A 79 -9.02 -29.80 27.10
CA VAL A 79 -9.92 -30.96 27.16
C VAL A 79 -10.45 -31.09 28.57
N ASN A 80 -11.75 -31.38 28.71
CA ASN A 80 -12.45 -31.51 29.99
C ASN A 80 -12.35 -30.24 30.86
N LEU A 81 -12.60 -29.06 30.29
CA LEU A 81 -12.61 -27.78 31.04
C LEU A 81 -13.88 -27.61 31.89
N PRO A 82 -13.77 -27.14 33.14
CA PRO A 82 -14.93 -26.84 33.98
C PRO A 82 -15.63 -25.55 33.50
N ILE A 83 -16.82 -25.67 32.90
CA ILE A 83 -17.62 -24.53 32.41
C ILE A 83 -18.36 -23.75 33.51
N ASN A 84 -18.44 -24.30 34.74
CA ASN A 84 -19.24 -23.74 35.83
C ASN A 84 -18.38 -23.08 36.92
N SER A 85 -17.05 -23.19 36.85
CA SER A 85 -16.12 -22.53 37.78
C SER A 85 -14.71 -22.45 37.21
N PHE A 86 -14.04 -21.31 37.39
CA PHE A 86 -12.67 -21.06 36.91
C PHE A 86 -11.55 -21.84 37.65
N SER A 87 -11.88 -22.93 38.35
CA SER A 87 -10.89 -23.75 39.07
C SER A 87 -10.65 -25.07 38.36
N MET A 88 -9.49 -25.18 37.68
CA MET A 88 -9.03 -26.40 36.99
C MET A 88 -8.65 -27.54 37.95
N ASN A 89 -8.48 -27.26 39.25
CA ASN A 89 -8.05 -28.25 40.24
C ASN A 89 -9.18 -29.19 40.73
N ARG A 90 -10.41 -29.02 40.24
CA ARG A 90 -11.58 -29.81 40.69
C ARG A 90 -11.89 -31.03 39.84
N GLN A 91 -11.25 -31.19 38.69
CA GLN A 91 -11.41 -32.37 37.83
C GLN A 91 -10.02 -32.98 37.56
N GLN A 92 -9.82 -34.25 37.95
CA GLN A 92 -8.56 -34.97 37.78
C GLN A 92 -8.14 -35.20 36.31
N MET A 93 -8.98 -34.82 35.34
CA MET A 93 -8.82 -35.13 33.91
C MET A 93 -8.85 -33.88 33.01
N SER A 94 -8.77 -32.66 33.57
CA SER A 94 -8.63 -31.42 32.79
C SER A 94 -7.22 -31.30 32.24
N MET A 95 -7.07 -31.20 30.92
CA MET A 95 -5.77 -31.12 30.25
C MET A 95 -5.70 -29.87 29.39
N LEU A 96 -4.64 -29.08 29.56
CA LEU A 96 -4.24 -28.02 28.64
C LEU A 96 -3.13 -28.56 27.75
N SER A 97 -3.26 -28.38 26.43
CA SER A 97 -2.28 -28.82 25.45
C SER A 97 -1.79 -27.64 24.61
N VAL A 98 -0.49 -27.60 24.36
CA VAL A 98 0.14 -26.71 23.38
C VAL A 98 0.83 -27.59 22.35
N GLY A 99 0.58 -27.35 21.06
CA GLY A 99 1.13 -28.13 19.96
C GLY A 99 1.69 -27.24 18.85
N LEU A 100 2.71 -27.74 18.16
CA LEU A 100 3.25 -27.16 16.93
C LEU A 100 3.01 -28.17 15.80
N SER A 101 2.38 -27.76 14.71
CA SER A 101 2.16 -28.61 13.53
C SER A 101 2.73 -27.97 12.28
N GLN A 102 3.43 -28.74 11.45
CA GLN A 102 3.99 -28.26 10.19
C GLN A 102 3.65 -29.24 9.06
N THR A 103 3.22 -28.70 7.92
CA THR A 103 2.91 -29.53 6.75
C THR A 103 4.18 -29.81 5.97
N PHE A 104 4.46 -31.09 5.68
CA PHE A 104 5.57 -31.52 4.82
C PHE A 104 5.03 -32.04 3.49
N PRO A 105 5.12 -31.25 2.40
CA PRO A 105 4.72 -31.68 1.06
C PRO A 105 5.62 -32.81 0.54
N SER A 106 5.13 -33.55 -0.47
CA SER A 106 5.93 -34.57 -1.15
C SER A 106 7.18 -33.98 -1.80
N PHE A 107 8.25 -34.78 -1.84
CA PHE A 107 9.51 -34.40 -2.48
C PHE A 107 9.27 -33.92 -3.91
N GLY A 108 9.80 -32.74 -4.25
CA GLY A 108 9.71 -32.14 -5.58
C GLY A 108 8.48 -31.26 -5.84
N LYS A 109 7.40 -31.35 -5.04
CA LYS A 109 6.18 -30.55 -5.28
C LYS A 109 6.43 -29.05 -5.23
N LEU A 110 7.08 -28.56 -4.16
CA LEU A 110 7.40 -27.14 -3.99
C LEU A 110 8.31 -26.60 -5.11
N GLY A 111 9.24 -27.43 -5.59
CA GLY A 111 10.12 -27.07 -6.70
C GLY A 111 9.35 -26.88 -8.01
N LEU A 112 8.40 -27.77 -8.30
CA LEU A 112 7.54 -27.68 -9.49
C LEU A 112 6.59 -26.49 -9.42
N GLU A 113 5.95 -26.26 -8.28
CA GLU A 113 5.06 -25.10 -8.07
C GLU A 113 5.84 -23.77 -8.17
N GLY A 114 7.06 -23.73 -7.63
CA GLY A 114 7.96 -22.58 -7.77
C GLY A 114 8.41 -22.34 -9.22
N GLN A 115 8.73 -23.39 -9.97
CA GLN A 115 9.06 -23.26 -11.40
C GLN A 115 7.88 -22.74 -12.22
N GLN A 116 6.69 -23.28 -11.99
CA GLN A 116 5.48 -22.83 -12.67
C GLN A 116 5.18 -21.35 -12.38
N ALA A 117 5.25 -20.94 -11.11
CA ALA A 117 5.05 -19.54 -10.73
C ALA A 117 6.16 -18.62 -11.29
N GLY A 118 7.38 -19.13 -11.44
CA GLY A 118 8.49 -18.41 -12.09
C GLY A 118 8.27 -18.19 -13.59
N ILE A 119 7.68 -19.16 -14.29
CA ILE A 119 7.29 -19.03 -15.70
C ILE A 119 6.17 -17.99 -15.85
N GLU A 120 5.17 -18.02 -14.96
CA GLU A 120 4.07 -17.05 -14.97
C GLU A 120 4.56 -15.60 -14.70
N ALA A 121 5.61 -15.42 -13.90
CA ALA A 121 6.23 -14.12 -13.68
C ALA A 121 7.04 -13.58 -14.88
N GLN A 122 7.27 -14.40 -15.91
CA GLN A 122 8.02 -14.06 -17.11
C GLN A 122 7.14 -13.88 -18.36
N ALA A 123 5.85 -14.25 -18.27
CA ALA A 123 4.86 -14.06 -19.34
C ALA A 123 4.30 -12.63 -19.33
#